data_AF-A0A0F9M8X7-F1
#
_entry.id   AF-A0A0F9M8X7-F1
#
_cell.length_a   1.000
_cell.length_b   1.000
_cell.length_c   1.000
_cell.angle_alpha   90.00
_cell.angle_beta   90.00
_cell.angle_gamma   90.00
#
_symmetry.space_group_name_H-M   'P 1'
#
loop_
_entity.id
_entity.type
_entity.pdbx_description
1 polymer ?
#
loop_
_entity_poly.entity_id
_entity_poly.type
_entity_poly.pdbx_seq_one_letter_code
_entity_poly.pdbx_strand_id
1 'polypeptide(L)' 'MPVGPGKYDLLCTYVREKAGATAAAVVVIKPGDGAGFSVQCPREISPMLVNVFRHVADQIEKELGGEPHEPPITN' A
#
# COMPACT_ATOMS: atom_id res chain seq x y z
N MET A 1 -5.92 0.22 -14.24
CA MET A 1 -4.98 1.22 -13.70
C MET A 1 -5.29 2.54 -14.41
N PRO A 2 -5.51 3.65 -13.70
CA PRO A 2 -5.64 4.94 -14.39
C PRO A 2 -4.38 5.16 -15.23
N VAL A 3 -4.57 5.56 -16.48
CA VAL A 3 -3.49 5.77 -17.45
C VAL A 3 -2.87 7.13 -17.16
N GLY A 4 -1.79 7.17 -16.40
CA GLY A 4 -1.06 8.40 -16.02
C GLY A 4 -0.50 8.34 -14.60
N PRO A 5 0.39 9.29 -14.23
CA PRO A 5 0.94 9.36 -12.87
C PRO A 5 -0.20 9.55 -11.86
N GLY A 6 -0.24 8.70 -10.85
CA GLY A 6 -1.17 8.78 -9.75
C GLY A 6 -1.01 10.08 -8.96
N LYS A 7 -2.10 10.52 -8.31
CA LYS A 7 -2.17 11.76 -7.52
C LYS A 7 -1.03 11.93 -6.51
N TYR A 8 -0.48 10.82 -6.01
CA TYR A 8 0.55 10.80 -4.97
C TYR A 8 1.90 10.24 -5.45
N ASP A 9 2.11 10.07 -6.76
CA ASP A 9 3.33 9.43 -7.29
C ASP A 9 4.58 10.24 -6.97
N LEU A 10 4.54 11.57 -7.08
CA LEU A 10 5.70 12.42 -6.75
C LEU A 10 6.09 12.31 -5.27
N LEU A 11 5.08 12.26 -4.39
CA LEU A 11 5.30 12.05 -2.96
C LEU A 11 5.89 10.65 -2.70
N CYS A 12 5.38 9.64 -3.40
CA CYS A 12 5.89 8.27 -3.30
C CYS A 12 7.35 8.17 -3.78
N THR A 13 7.71 8.83 -4.89
CA THR A 13 9.10 8.97 -5.36
C THR A 13 9.98 9.57 -4.28
N TYR A 14 9.57 10.72 -3.76
CA TYR A 14 10.33 11.45 -2.76
C TYR A 14 10.61 10.60 -1.51
N VAL A 15 9.57 9.92 -0.99
CA VAL A 15 9.71 9.05 0.18
C VAL A 15 10.67 7.89 -0.11
N ARG A 16 10.51 7.22 -1.26
CA ARG A 16 11.37 6.10 -1.67
C ARG A 16 12.84 6.51 -1.72
N GLU A 17 13.12 7.62 -2.38
CA GLU A 17 14.49 8.13 -2.56
C GLU A 17 15.10 8.59 -1.23
N LYS A 18 14.33 9.30 -0.39
CA LYS A 18 14.81 9.72 0.93
C LYS A 18 15.08 8.55 1.87
N ALA A 19 14.28 7.49 1.79
CA ALA A 19 14.49 6.28 2.58
C ALA A 19 15.60 5.37 2.01
N GLY A 20 16.11 5.65 0.80
CA GLY A 20 17.04 4.75 0.11
C GLY A 20 16.42 3.37 -0.19
N ALA A 21 15.11 3.31 -0.36
CA ALA A 21 14.37 2.06 -0.45
C ALA A 21 14.15 1.60 -1.90
N THR A 22 14.07 0.27 -2.10
CA THR A 22 13.76 -0.33 -3.40
C THR A 22 12.30 -0.11 -3.80
N ALA A 23 11.39 -0.05 -2.83
CA ALA A 23 9.98 0.27 -3.02
C ALA A 23 9.45 1.14 -1.89
N ALA A 24 8.38 1.87 -2.18
CA ALA A 24 7.64 2.63 -1.19
C ALA A 24 6.14 2.56 -1.51
N ALA A 25 5.33 2.65 -0.46
CA ALA A 25 3.91 2.94 -0.56
C ALA A 25 3.57 4.13 0.31
N VAL A 26 2.73 5.00 -0.21
CA VAL A 26 2.17 6.14 0.51
C VAL A 26 0.67 5.90 0.63
N VAL A 27 0.17 5.90 1.85
CA VAL A 27 -1.26 5.84 2.16
C VAL A 27 -1.66 7.17 2.79
N VAL A 28 -2.65 7.82 2.20
CA VAL A 28 -3.17 9.11 2.64
C VAL A 28 -4.56 8.86 3.24
N ILE A 29 -4.66 9.06 4.55
CA ILE A 29 -5.91 8.96 5.30
C ILE A 29 -6.43 10.38 5.52
N LYS A 30 -7.62 10.68 4.98
CA LYS A 30 -8.30 11.96 5.17
C LYS A 30 -9.75 11.71 5.59
N PRO A 31 -10.25 12.36 6.67
CA PRO A 31 -11.68 12.35 6.95
C PRO A 31 -12.43 13.10 5.83
N GLY A 32 -13.54 12.55 5.35
CA GLY A 32 -14.43 13.16 4.34
C GLY A 32 -14.08 12.87 2.87
N ASP A 33 -12.86 13.21 2.43
CA ASP A 33 -12.49 13.25 0.99
C ASP A 33 -12.02 11.90 0.39
N GLY A 34 -12.15 10.81 1.15
CA GLY A 34 -11.69 9.47 0.77
C GLY A 34 -10.20 9.24 1.00
N ALA A 35 -9.86 8.00 1.39
CA ALA A 35 -8.49 7.55 1.45
C ALA A 35 -7.90 7.40 0.04
N GLY A 36 -6.59 7.55 -0.10
CA GLY A 36 -5.90 7.31 -1.37
C GLY A 36 -4.52 6.75 -1.16
N PHE A 37 -3.93 6.19 -2.21
CA PHE A 37 -2.60 5.59 -2.12
C PHE A 37 -1.81 5.75 -3.42
N SER A 38 -0.49 5.63 -3.32
CA SER A 38 0.42 5.40 -4.46
C SER A 38 1.51 4.43 -4.03
N VAL A 39 1.97 3.58 -4.96
CA VAL A 39 3.01 2.59 -4.74
C VAL A 39 4.05 2.72 -5.84
N GLN A 40 5.31 2.78 -5.46
CA GLN A 40 6.44 2.68 -6.38
C GLN A 40 7.25 1.44 -6.09
N CYS A 41 7.42 0.61 -7.11
CA CYS A 41 8.20 -0.60 -7.02
C CYS A 41 8.69 -1.06 -8.41
N PRO A 42 9.84 -1.75 -8.46
CA PRO A 42 10.22 -2.53 -9.63
C PRO A 42 9.18 -3.61 -9.97
N ARG A 43 9.07 -3.94 -11.25
CA ARG A 43 8.05 -4.87 -11.77
C ARG A 43 8.21 -6.27 -11.18
N GLU A 44 9.44 -6.66 -10.88
CA GLU A 44 9.84 -7.96 -10.36
C GLU A 44 9.28 -8.22 -8.97
N ILE A 45 9.10 -7.17 -8.16
CA ILE A 45 8.61 -7.29 -6.77
C ILE A 45 7.14 -6.91 -6.62
N SER A 46 6.52 -6.35 -7.66
CA SER A 46 5.10 -5.99 -7.67
C SER A 46 4.17 -7.12 -7.24
N PRO A 47 4.36 -8.40 -7.64
CA PRO A 47 3.53 -9.51 -7.16
C PRO A 47 3.66 -9.77 -5.66
N MET A 48 4.85 -9.56 -5.08
CA MET A 48 5.10 -9.78 -3.66
C MET A 48 4.48 -8.70 -2.79
N LEU A 49 4.36 -7.47 -3.29
CA LEU A 49 3.85 -6.33 -2.54
C LEU A 49 2.42 -6.55 -2.04
N VAL A 50 1.56 -7.21 -2.81
CA VAL A 50 0.19 -7.50 -2.38
C VAL A 50 0.21 -8.37 -1.10
N ASN A 51 1.05 -9.40 -1.05
CA ASN A 51 1.18 -10.25 0.12
C ASN A 51 1.79 -9.50 1.31
N VAL A 52 2.76 -8.62 1.07
CA VAL A 52 3.33 -7.76 2.11
C VAL A 52 2.26 -6.84 2.70
N PHE A 53 1.45 -6.17 1.88
CA PHE A 53 0.40 -5.30 2.38
C PHE A 53 -0.70 -6.04 3.15
N ARG A 54 -1.06 -7.26 2.72
CA ARG A 54 -1.96 -8.12 3.49
C ARG A 54 -1.37 -8.44 4.85
N HIS A 55 -0.11 -8.89 4.88
CA HIS A 55 0.55 -9.21 6.14
C HIS A 55 0.65 -8.00 7.08
N VAL A 56 0.93 -6.80 6.55
CA VAL A 56 0.94 -5.56 7.33
C VAL A 56 -0.47 -5.22 7.84
N ALA A 57 -1.51 -5.40 7.03
CA ALA A 57 -2.90 -5.22 7.47
C ALA A 57 -3.26 -6.17 8.61
N ASP A 58 -2.95 -7.46 8.47
CA ASP A 58 -3.19 -8.48 9.50
C ASP A 58 -2.49 -8.11 10.82
N GLN A 59 -1.26 -7.59 10.75
CA GLN A 59 -0.52 -7.13 11.93
C GLN A 59 -1.21 -5.93 12.60
N ILE A 60 -1.66 -4.94 11.81
CA ILE A 60 -2.37 -3.77 12.32
C ILE A 60 -3.68 -4.19 13.00
N GLU A 61 -4.47 -5.05 12.37
CA GLU A 61 -5.73 -5.56 12.92
C GLU A 61 -5.49 -6.25 14.26
N LYS A 62 -4.48 -7.13 14.32
CA LYS A 62 -4.10 -7.81 15.55
C LYS A 62 -3.69 -6.84 16.66
N GLU A 63 -2.93 -5.80 16.35
CA GLU A 63 -2.50 -4.80 17.34
C GLU A 63 -3.66 -3.93 17.85
N LEU A 64 -4.63 -3.65 16.99
CA LEU A 64 -5.82 -2.86 17.34
C LEU A 64 -6.93 -3.70 17.99
N GLY A 65 -6.75 -5.02 18.12
CA GLY A 65 -7.74 -5.94 18.68
C GLY A 65 -8.92 -6.21 17.72
N GLY A 66 -8.73 -6.01 16.42
CA GLY A 66 -9.68 -6.40 15.38
C GLY A 66 -9.62 -7.90 15.08
N GLU A 67 -10.72 -8.46 14.61
CA GLU A 67 -10.77 -9.80 14.03
C GLU A 67 -9.97 -9.81 12.71
N PRO A 68 -9.15 -10.84 12.43
CA PRO A 68 -8.35 -10.91 11.22
C PRO A 68 -9.22 -11.01 9.95
N HIS A 69 -8.81 -10.30 8.90
CA HIS A 69 -9.47 -10.36 7.59
C HIS A 69 -9.41 -11.76 6.97
N GLU A 70 -10.50 -12.54 7.04
CA GLU A 70 -10.62 -13.79 6.26
C GLU A 70 -10.62 -13.46 4.75
N PRO A 71 -9.71 -14.04 3.94
CA PRO A 71 -9.76 -13.86 2.51
C PRO A 71 -11.07 -14.45 1.97
N PRO A 72 -11.75 -13.80 1.00
CA PRO A 72 -12.96 -14.34 0.41
C PRO A 72 -12.65 -15.72 -0.18
N ILE A 73 -13.49 -16.72 0.15
CA ILE A 73 -13.43 -18.06 -0.44
C ILE A 73 -13.65 -17.89 -1.94
N THR A 74 -12.59 -17.93 -2.72
CA THR A 74 -12.67 -18.05 -4.17
C THR A 74 -13.08 -19.48 -4.49
N ASN A 75 -14.35 -19.69 -4.82
CA ASN A 75 -14.84 -20.89 -5.51
C ASN A 75 -14.23 -21.01 -6.91
#